data_AF-A0A9P8JGN2-F1
#
_entry.id   AF-A0A9P8JGN2-F1
#
_cell.length_a   1.000
_cell.length_b   1.000
_cell.length_c   1.000
_cell.angle_alpha   90.00
_cell.angle_beta   90.00
_cell.angle_gamma   90.00
#
_symmetry.space_group_name_H-M   'P 1'
#
loop_
_entity.id
_entity.type
_entity.pdbx_description
1 polymer ?
#
loop_
_entity_poly.entity_id
_entity_poly.type
_entity_poly.pdbx_seq_one_letter_code
_entity_poly.pdbx_strand_id
1 'polypeptide(L)'
;TFMALSKKRFAARVQPSIQVPTMCGNMYCGSVYGSLCALLSNVSSQDLQGKRVGIFSYGSGLASSFFSFRVKGSTEEMMKQIDLQNRLDSRRVVAPEVYDEMCNLRERAHLKKDYSPAGNPETLFPGTYYLTKVDEMFRREYAIKQ
;
A
#
# COMPACT_ATOMS: atom_id res chain seq x y z
N THR A 1 12.18 23.31 -18.99
CA THR A 1 10.89 23.07 -18.29
C THR A 1 11.14 22.91 -16.79
N PHE A 2 10.11 23.07 -15.95
CA PHE A 2 10.25 22.84 -14.50
C PHE A 2 10.72 21.41 -14.16
N MET A 3 10.38 20.41 -14.99
CA MET A 3 10.87 19.03 -14.82
C MET A 3 12.40 18.92 -14.94
N ALA A 4 13.01 19.61 -15.92
CA ALA A 4 14.46 19.61 -16.08
C ALA A 4 15.14 20.28 -14.87
N LEU A 5 14.58 21.38 -14.39
CA LEU A 5 15.10 22.12 -13.23
C LEU A 5 14.95 21.33 -11.92
N SER A 6 13.90 20.51 -11.78
CA SER A 6 13.63 19.75 -10.57
C SER A 6 14.26 18.35 -10.56
N LYS A 7 14.74 17.83 -11.70
CA LYS A 7 15.24 16.45 -11.87
C LYS A 7 16.15 15.97 -10.74
N LYS A 8 17.19 16.74 -10.40
CA LYS A 8 18.14 16.39 -9.31
C LYS A 8 17.44 16.36 -7.94
N ARG A 9 16.52 17.29 -7.67
CA ARG A 9 15.77 17.34 -6.41
C ARG A 9 14.75 16.21 -6.31
N PHE A 10 14.08 15.89 -7.40
CA PHE A 10 13.13 14.77 -7.47
C PHE A 10 13.84 13.44 -7.22
N ALA A 11 14.95 13.19 -7.93
CA ALA A 11 15.77 12.00 -7.74
C ALA A 11 16.24 11.83 -6.28
N ALA A 12 16.64 12.91 -5.63
CA ALA A 12 17.14 12.86 -4.25
C ALA A 12 16.02 12.81 -3.18
N ARG A 13 14.84 13.37 -3.43
CA ARG A 13 13.83 13.63 -2.38
C ARG A 13 12.49 12.91 -2.56
N VAL A 14 12.23 12.38 -3.77
CA VAL A 14 10.93 11.78 -4.11
C VAL A 14 11.11 10.39 -4.71
N GLN A 15 12.14 10.17 -5.53
CA GLN A 15 12.39 8.86 -6.14
C GLN A 15 12.45 7.70 -5.12
N PRO A 16 13.07 7.84 -3.94
CA PRO A 16 13.11 6.75 -2.96
C PRO A 16 11.73 6.40 -2.37
N SER A 17 10.77 7.34 -2.42
CA SER A 17 9.44 7.17 -1.84
C SER A 17 8.40 6.64 -2.83
N ILE A 18 8.71 6.44 -4.11
CA ILE A 18 7.70 6.05 -5.11
C ILE A 18 7.67 4.55 -5.44
N GLN A 19 8.53 3.73 -4.83
CA GLN A 19 8.58 2.30 -5.14
C GLN A 19 7.22 1.61 -4.91
N VAL A 20 6.59 1.83 -3.75
CA VAL A 20 5.29 1.24 -3.42
C VAL A 20 4.21 1.65 -4.42
N PRO A 21 3.94 2.94 -4.70
CA PRO A 21 2.93 3.31 -5.68
C PRO A 21 3.27 2.85 -7.11
N THR A 22 4.56 2.75 -7.48
CA THR A 22 4.95 2.14 -8.77
C THR A 22 4.61 0.65 -8.85
N MET A 23 4.83 -0.10 -7.77
CA MET A 23 4.67 -1.55 -7.76
C MET A 23 3.26 -2.02 -7.38
N CYS A 24 2.45 -1.19 -6.72
CA CYS A 24 1.14 -1.54 -6.18
C CYS A 24 -0.02 -0.67 -6.69
N GLY A 25 0.27 0.42 -7.40
CA GLY A 25 -0.75 1.36 -7.87
C GLY A 25 -1.35 2.22 -6.75
N ASN A 26 -2.56 2.74 -6.98
CA ASN A 26 -3.24 3.64 -6.06
C ASN A 26 -3.94 2.88 -4.92
N MET A 27 -3.59 3.20 -3.68
CA MET A 27 -4.17 2.65 -2.45
C MET A 27 -5.06 3.67 -1.71
N TYR A 28 -5.57 4.69 -2.41
CA TYR A 28 -6.39 5.77 -1.85
C TYR A 28 -5.72 6.42 -0.63
N CYS A 29 -6.39 6.43 0.53
CA CYS A 29 -5.87 7.01 1.77
C CYS A 29 -4.53 6.39 2.20
N GLY A 30 -4.24 5.16 1.79
CA GLY A 30 -2.97 4.48 2.07
C GLY A 30 -1.82 4.94 1.18
N SER A 31 -2.07 5.60 0.04
CA SER A 31 -1.03 5.88 -0.97
C SER A 31 0.15 6.69 -0.43
N VAL A 32 -0.14 7.79 0.27
CA VAL A 32 0.94 8.67 0.77
C VAL A 32 1.74 8.01 1.90
N TYR A 33 1.12 7.14 2.68
CA TYR A 33 1.79 6.37 3.72
C TYR A 33 2.56 5.17 3.15
N GLY A 34 2.09 4.57 2.05
CA GLY A 34 2.87 3.64 1.25
C GLY A 34 4.16 4.27 0.73
N SER A 35 4.10 5.53 0.31
CA SER A 35 5.30 6.29 -0.06
C SER A 35 6.23 6.54 1.13
N LEU A 36 5.69 6.77 2.33
CA LEU A 36 6.49 6.86 3.56
C LEU A 36 7.17 5.52 3.88
N CYS A 37 6.48 4.39 3.75
CA CYS A 37 7.10 3.06 3.90
C CYS A 37 8.23 2.83 2.90
N ALA A 38 8.05 3.23 1.63
CA ALA A 38 9.09 3.18 0.62
C ALA A 38 10.30 4.05 1.00
N LEU A 39 10.08 5.29 1.46
CA LEU A 39 11.15 6.17 1.93
C LEU A 39 11.95 5.53 3.06
N LEU A 40 11.27 4.97 4.08
CA LEU A 40 11.90 4.32 5.23
C LEU A 40 12.67 3.06 4.85
N SER A 41 12.29 2.40 3.75
CA SER A 41 12.92 1.16 3.29
C SER A 41 14.11 1.41 2.35
N ASN A 42 14.10 2.53 1.61
CA ASN A 42 15.07 2.83 0.56
C ASN A 42 16.13 3.85 0.94
N VAL A 43 15.99 4.52 2.10
CA VAL A 43 16.96 5.49 2.59
C VAL A 43 17.48 5.02 3.94
N SER A 44 18.81 5.02 4.09
CA SER A 44 19.45 4.57 5.32
C SER A 44 18.96 5.36 6.53
N SER A 45 18.91 4.71 7.70
CA SER A 45 18.53 5.42 8.93
C SER A 45 19.43 6.62 9.21
N GLN A 46 20.74 6.46 8.97
CA GLN A 46 21.72 7.53 9.14
C GLN A 46 21.39 8.76 8.27
N ASP A 47 21.00 8.55 7.02
CA ASP A 47 20.66 9.65 6.10
C ASP A 47 19.33 10.33 6.44
N LEU A 48 18.41 9.61 7.07
CA LEU A 48 17.11 10.13 7.50
C LEU A 48 17.18 10.90 8.82
N GLN A 49 18.10 10.54 9.73
CA GLN A 49 18.17 11.15 11.06
C GLN A 49 18.34 12.68 10.99
N GLY A 50 17.52 13.38 11.79
CA GLY A 50 17.46 14.84 11.83
C GLY A 50 16.79 15.51 10.62
N LYS A 51 16.46 14.76 9.55
CA LYS A 51 15.79 15.31 8.37
C LYS A 51 14.31 15.59 8.65
N ARG A 52 13.76 16.50 7.84
CA ARG A 52 12.33 16.78 7.77
C ARG A 52 11.73 16.07 6.56
N VAL A 53 10.67 15.30 6.78
CA VAL A 53 9.89 14.67 5.71
C VAL A 53 8.60 15.47 5.54
N GLY A 54 8.38 16.00 4.34
CA GLY A 54 7.13 16.66 3.96
C GLY A 54 6.14 15.66 3.39
N ILE A 55 4.88 15.76 3.79
CA ILE A 55 3.79 14.90 3.34
C ILE A 55 2.68 15.79 2.78
N PHE A 56 2.32 15.55 1.53
CA PHE A 56 1.15 16.17 0.90
C PHE A 56 0.08 15.10 0.72
N SER A 57 -1.01 15.22 1.47
CA SER A 57 -2.17 14.33 1.39
C SER A 57 -3.32 15.03 0.70
N TYR A 58 -3.97 14.33 -0.23
CA TYR A 58 -5.04 14.85 -1.08
C TYR A 58 -6.21 13.88 -1.16
N GLY A 59 -7.44 14.41 -1.12
CA GLY A 59 -8.67 13.71 -1.46
C GLY A 59 -9.59 14.59 -2.30
N SER A 60 -10.20 14.01 -3.34
CA SER A 60 -11.10 14.71 -4.26
C SER A 60 -12.37 15.22 -3.54
N GLY A 61 -12.83 16.42 -3.89
CA GLY A 61 -14.00 17.08 -3.26
C GLY A 61 -13.87 18.60 -3.00
N LEU A 62 -12.83 19.15 -2.38
CA LEU A 62 -11.52 18.61 -2.02
C LEU A 62 -11.12 18.94 -0.58
N ALA A 63 -10.32 18.05 0.01
CA ALA A 63 -9.62 18.28 1.26
C ALA A 63 -8.14 17.90 1.07
N SER A 64 -7.24 18.76 1.53
CA SER A 64 -5.81 18.49 1.46
C SER A 64 -5.08 19.05 2.67
N SER A 65 -3.92 18.47 2.97
CA SER A 65 -3.03 18.96 4.01
C SER A 65 -1.59 18.70 3.61
N PHE A 66 -0.76 19.74 3.74
CA PHE A 66 0.68 19.62 3.71
C PHE A 66 1.19 19.72 5.14
N PHE A 67 1.81 18.66 5.65
CA PHE A 67 2.41 18.62 6.99
C PHE A 67 3.82 18.03 6.93
N SER A 68 4.50 17.98 8.08
CA SER A 68 5.85 17.41 8.13
C SER A 68 6.17 16.76 9.46
N PHE A 69 7.11 15.82 9.43
CA PHE A 69 7.70 15.21 10.61
C PHE A 69 9.21 15.43 10.61
N ARG A 70 9.84 15.28 11.78
CA ARG A 70 11.29 15.27 11.92
C ARG A 70 11.73 13.91 12.44
N VAL A 71 12.64 13.25 11.73
CA VAL A 71 13.19 11.96 12.17
C VAL A 71 14.15 12.23 13.33
N LYS A 72 13.87 11.65 14.49
CA LYS A 72 14.61 11.92 15.74
C LYS A 72 15.56 10.80 16.17
N GLY A 73 15.37 9.58 15.67
CA GLY A 73 16.16 8.41 16.06
C GLY A 73 16.24 7.38 14.94
N SER A 74 16.73 6.18 15.29
CA SER A 74 16.88 5.09 14.33
C SER A 74 15.53 4.69 13.70
N THR A 75 15.58 4.37 12.41
CA THR A 75 14.47 3.86 11.60
C THR A 75 14.69 2.40 11.20
N GLU A 76 15.77 1.77 11.68
CA GLU A 76 16.17 0.41 11.29
C GLU A 76 15.13 -0.63 11.67
N GLU A 77 14.54 -0.52 12.86
CA GLU A 77 13.47 -1.44 13.27
C GLU A 77 12.24 -1.30 12.38
N MET A 78 11.85 -0.07 12.02
CA MET A 78 10.74 0.15 11.09
C MET A 78 11.06 -0.45 9.71
N MET A 79 12.25 -0.21 9.17
CA MET A 79 12.71 -0.80 7.91
C MET A 79 12.65 -2.33 7.95
N LYS A 80 13.14 -2.94 9.03
CA LYS A 80 13.15 -4.39 9.24
C LYS A 80 11.73 -4.97 9.33
N GLN A 81 10.83 -4.31 10.05
CA GLN A 81 9.44 -4.77 10.21
C GLN A 81 8.59 -4.56 8.95
N ILE A 82 8.88 -3.50 8.18
CA ILE A 82 8.21 -3.26 6.90
C ILE A 82 8.56 -4.38 5.91
N ASP A 83 9.83 -4.80 5.88
CA ASP A 83 10.36 -5.87 5.03
C ASP A 83 9.96 -5.71 3.55
N LEU A 84 10.09 -4.49 3.04
CA LEU A 84 9.38 -4.05 1.84
C LEU A 84 9.71 -4.89 0.61
N GLN A 85 11.01 -5.07 0.32
CA GLN A 85 11.44 -5.72 -0.91
C GLN A 85 11.01 -7.18 -0.94
N ASN A 86 11.24 -7.92 0.16
CA ASN A 86 10.83 -9.31 0.28
C ASN A 86 9.32 -9.48 0.12
N ARG A 87 8.51 -8.60 0.73
CA ARG A 87 7.05 -8.64 0.58
C ARG A 87 6.56 -8.31 -0.83
N LEU A 88 7.27 -7.43 -1.54
CA LEU A 88 6.94 -7.11 -2.93
C LEU A 88 7.31 -8.26 -3.87
N ASP A 89 8.45 -8.91 -3.62
CA ASP A 89 8.96 -10.01 -4.45
C ASP A 89 8.23 -11.32 -4.19
N SER A 90 7.69 -11.53 -2.98
CA SER A 90 6.90 -12.71 -2.62
C SER A 90 5.47 -12.70 -3.20
N ARG A 91 5.09 -11.66 -3.95
CA ARG A 91 3.79 -11.58 -4.60
C ARG A 91 3.73 -12.55 -5.79
N ARG A 92 2.51 -12.95 -6.12
CA ARG A 92 2.22 -13.77 -7.29
C ARG A 92 1.92 -12.89 -8.50
N VAL A 93 2.71 -13.03 -9.56
CA VAL A 93 2.39 -12.46 -10.87
C VAL A 93 1.26 -13.29 -11.51
N VAL A 94 0.30 -12.61 -12.11
CA VAL A 94 -0.85 -13.23 -12.80
C VAL A 94 -1.00 -12.66 -14.19
N ALA A 95 -1.61 -13.44 -15.09
CA ALA A 95 -1.98 -12.94 -16.41
C ALA A 95 -3.11 -11.90 -16.30
N PRO A 96 -3.20 -10.92 -17.22
CA PRO A 96 -4.25 -9.89 -17.19
C PRO A 96 -5.67 -10.43 -17.11
N GLU A 97 -5.94 -11.57 -17.74
CA GLU A 97 -7.27 -12.21 -17.75
C GLU A 97 -7.72 -12.59 -16.33
N VAL A 98 -6.78 -13.02 -15.48
CA VAL A 98 -7.06 -13.31 -14.06
C VAL A 98 -7.47 -12.04 -13.32
N TYR A 99 -6.87 -10.89 -13.62
CA TYR A 99 -7.25 -9.62 -13.03
C TYR A 99 -8.68 -9.22 -13.43
N ASP A 100 -9.04 -9.39 -14.70
CA ASP A 100 -10.39 -9.10 -15.20
C ASP A 100 -11.44 -10.03 -14.56
N GLU A 101 -11.13 -11.31 -14.41
CA GLU A 101 -11.97 -12.26 -13.68
C GLU A 101 -12.20 -11.84 -12.22
N MET A 102 -11.15 -11.38 -11.53
CA MET A 102 -11.27 -10.90 -10.14
C MET A 102 -12.07 -9.59 -10.06
N CYS A 103 -11.95 -8.69 -11.03
CA CYS A 103 -12.78 -7.49 -11.13
C CYS A 103 -14.26 -7.85 -11.30
N ASN A 104 -14.58 -8.77 -12.21
CA ASN A 104 -15.93 -9.26 -12.43
C ASN A 104 -16.50 -9.98 -11.19
N LEU A 105 -15.67 -10.75 -10.47
CA LEU A 105 -16.06 -11.37 -9.20
C LEU A 105 -16.41 -10.32 -8.15
N ARG A 106 -15.60 -9.27 -8.02
CA ARG A 106 -15.85 -8.16 -7.09
C ARG A 106 -17.17 -7.44 -7.41
N GLU A 107 -17.44 -7.17 -8.69
CA GLU A 107 -18.68 -6.54 -9.13
C GLU A 107 -19.90 -7.39 -8.75
N ARG A 108 -19.87 -8.69 -9.07
CA ARG A 108 -20.96 -9.63 -8.72
C ARG A 108 -21.19 -9.77 -7.22
N ALA A 109 -20.12 -9.68 -6.42
CA ALA A 109 -20.19 -9.77 -4.96
C ALA A 109 -20.66 -8.47 -4.28
N HIS A 110 -20.59 -7.33 -4.98
CA HIS A 110 -20.93 -6.04 -4.40
C HIS A 110 -22.42 -6.01 -3.97
N LEU A 111 -22.66 -5.56 -2.74
CA LEU A 111 -23.99 -5.47 -2.11
C LEU A 111 -24.78 -6.80 -2.03
N LYS A 112 -24.10 -7.95 -2.12
CA LYS A 112 -24.73 -9.24 -1.86
C LYS A 112 -24.83 -9.52 -0.36
N LYS A 113 -25.99 -10.00 0.06
CA LYS A 113 -26.24 -10.70 1.32
C LYS A 113 -26.32 -12.20 1.05
N ASP A 114 -26.23 -13.01 2.10
CA ASP A 114 -26.18 -14.48 1.99
C ASP A 114 -25.15 -14.96 0.95
N TYR A 115 -23.93 -14.45 1.09
CA TYR A 115 -22.85 -14.63 0.13
C TYR A 115 -21.65 -15.32 0.79
N SER A 116 -21.15 -16.37 0.14
CA SER A 116 -19.87 -17.00 0.46
C SER A 116 -18.83 -16.62 -0.60
N PRO A 117 -17.70 -16.00 -0.23
CA PRO A 117 -16.64 -15.63 -1.16
C PRO A 117 -16.09 -16.84 -1.93
N ALA A 118 -15.93 -16.70 -3.24
CA ALA A 118 -15.45 -17.76 -4.13
C ALA A 118 -13.93 -17.73 -4.39
N GLY A 119 -13.20 -16.77 -3.80
CA GLY A 119 -11.75 -16.67 -3.95
C GLY A 119 -11.02 -17.81 -3.24
N ASN A 120 -9.84 -18.19 -3.73
CA ASN A 120 -9.00 -19.24 -3.13
C ASN A 120 -8.16 -18.69 -1.96
N PRO A 121 -8.45 -19.07 -0.69
CA PRO A 121 -7.70 -18.59 0.47
C PRO A 121 -6.23 -19.06 0.51
N GLU A 122 -5.88 -20.13 -0.20
CA GLU A 122 -4.50 -20.63 -0.28
C GLU A 122 -3.54 -19.68 -1.01
N THR A 123 -4.08 -18.67 -1.69
CA THR A 123 -3.27 -17.64 -2.35
C THR A 123 -2.92 -16.45 -1.45
N LEU A 124 -3.47 -16.41 -0.23
CA LEU A 124 -3.21 -15.35 0.75
C LEU A 124 -1.92 -15.62 1.53
N PHE A 125 -1.26 -14.56 1.97
CA PHE A 125 -0.14 -14.69 2.90
C PHE A 125 -0.62 -15.21 4.27
N PRO A 126 0.18 -16.02 4.99
CA PRO A 126 -0.11 -16.42 6.36
C PRO A 126 -0.38 -15.22 7.27
N GLY A 127 -1.33 -15.37 8.20
CA GLY A 127 -1.79 -14.30 9.09
C GLY A 127 -2.75 -13.29 8.46
N THR A 128 -3.10 -13.43 7.18
CA THR A 128 -4.07 -12.54 6.51
C THR A 128 -5.48 -12.83 6.99
N TYR A 129 -6.19 -11.79 7.44
CA TYR A 129 -7.63 -11.85 7.69
C TYR A 129 -8.38 -11.87 6.37
N TYR A 130 -9.36 -12.77 6.23
CA TYR A 130 -10.19 -12.87 5.03
C TYR A 130 -11.66 -13.11 5.38
N LEU A 131 -12.54 -12.66 4.48
CA LEU A 131 -13.98 -12.81 4.60
C LEU A 131 -14.38 -14.25 4.30
N THR A 132 -15.18 -14.87 5.18
CA THR A 132 -15.70 -16.24 4.98
C THR A 132 -17.18 -16.25 4.60
N LYS A 133 -17.96 -15.28 5.10
CA LYS A 133 -19.40 -15.21 4.87
C LYS A 133 -19.94 -13.80 5.06
N VAL A 134 -20.96 -13.46 4.27
CA VAL A 134 -21.91 -12.37 4.54
C VAL A 134 -23.28 -13.00 4.68
N ASP A 135 -23.95 -12.83 5.81
CA ASP A 135 -25.27 -13.44 6.01
C ASP A 135 -26.43 -12.59 5.48
N GLU A 136 -27.68 -13.03 5.71
CA GLU A 136 -28.89 -12.35 5.27
C GLU A 136 -29.08 -10.93 5.86
N MET A 137 -28.42 -10.64 6.98
CA MET A 137 -28.45 -9.33 7.67
C MET A 137 -27.21 -8.49 7.35
N PHE A 138 -26.42 -8.87 6.34
CA PHE A 138 -25.14 -8.24 5.98
C PHE A 138 -24.06 -8.31 7.06
N ARG A 139 -24.20 -9.17 8.07
CA ARG A 139 -23.14 -9.41 9.06
C ARG A 139 -22.02 -10.19 8.39
N ARG A 140 -20.77 -9.84 8.70
CA ARG A 140 -19.57 -10.38 8.05
C ARG A 140 -18.79 -11.25 9.02
N GLU A 141 -18.46 -12.45 8.59
CA GLU A 141 -17.61 -13.39 9.31
C GLU A 141 -16.21 -13.41 8.69
N TYR A 142 -15.19 -13.51 9.55
CA TYR A 142 -13.79 -13.48 9.14
C TYR A 142 -13.02 -14.64 9.76
N ALA A 143 -12.02 -15.12 9.04
CA ALA A 143 -11.03 -16.07 9.52
C ALA A 143 -9.62 -15.55 9.23
N ILE A 144 -8.62 -16.21 9.83
CA ILE A 144 -7.20 -15.89 9.63
C ILE A 144 -6.58 -17.06 8.88
N LYS A 145 -5.89 -16.76 7.76
CA LYS A 145 -5.11 -17.75 7.02
C LYS A 145 -3.99 -18.27 7.90
N GLN A 146 -4.03 -19.57 8.19
CA GLN A 146 -2.93 -20.29 8.84
C GLN A 146 -1.74 -20.40 7.89
#